data_AF-A0A917G7P1-F1
#
_entry.id   AF-A0A917G7P1-F1
#
_cell.length_a   1.000
_cell.length_b   1.000
_cell.length_c   1.000
_cell.angle_alpha   90.00
_cell.angle_beta   90.00
_cell.angle_gamma   90.00
#
_symmetry.space_group_name_H-M   'P 1'
#
loop_
_entity.id
_entity.type
_entity.pdbx_description
1 polymer ?
#
loop_
_entity_poly.entity_id
_entity_poly.type
_entity_poly.pdbx_seq_one_letter_code
_entity_poly.pdbx_strand_id
1 'polypeptide(L)'
;MEEQKYEKIYKIAQTKIKNQELSGWYFYYFKWLYYLSGYYTKKYSAEVVLKEMKTLYTTASEFELNKDYLSDRIVNTIAILYAFEKDYKKALFYFNKIDLKFKNRVEVFEFNKIQLRILYNKVKTLFDMREIEQTIATCNLGVEQSIKTENMSLIGNFYYYLGKAHEEFLSSKEEISLYYKRALHFFEVLNKDLYIEILKNKQQKYLVEDC
;
A
#
# COMPACT_ATOMS: atom_id res chain seq x y z
N MET A 1 -9.33 12.71 8.79
CA MET A 1 -8.64 11.96 9.86
C MET A 1 -7.20 11.59 9.48
N GLU A 2 -6.93 11.13 8.24
CA GLU A 2 -5.56 10.82 7.79
C GLU A 2 -4.70 12.08 7.55
N GLU A 3 -5.25 13.12 6.93
CA GLU A 3 -4.55 14.38 6.67
C GLU A 3 -4.01 15.03 7.96
N GLN A 4 -4.80 15.03 9.04
CA GLN A 4 -4.37 15.54 10.35
C GLN A 4 -3.20 14.72 10.96
N LYS A 5 -3.15 13.41 10.71
CA LYS A 5 -2.03 12.56 11.12
C LYS A 5 -0.77 12.91 10.32
N TYR A 6 -0.90 13.09 9.01
CA TYR A 6 0.22 13.50 8.15
C TYR A 6 0.72 14.91 8.49
N GLU A 7 -0.15 15.84 8.85
CA GLU A 7 0.25 17.19 9.29
C GLU A 7 1.13 17.14 10.54
N LYS A 8 0.78 16.29 11.52
CA LYS A 8 1.60 16.10 12.72
C LYS A 8 2.97 15.50 12.37
N ILE A 9 3.00 14.48 11.52
CA ILE A 9 4.25 13.85 11.04
C ILE A 9 5.13 14.89 10.33
N TYR A 10 4.55 15.71 9.46
CA TYR A 10 5.25 16.75 8.72
C TYR A 10 5.94 17.74 9.66
N LYS A 11 5.23 18.26 10.67
CA LYS A 11 5.79 19.22 11.63
C LYS A 11 6.93 18.62 12.45
N ILE A 12 6.80 17.38 12.91
CA ILE A 12 7.85 16.67 13.65
C ILE A 12 9.09 16.49 12.77
N ALA A 13 8.90 15.98 11.55
CA ALA A 13 10.01 15.74 10.63
C ALA A 13 10.71 17.04 10.23
N GLN A 14 9.94 18.10 9.97
CA GLN A 14 10.49 19.42 9.65
C GLN A 14 11.36 19.96 10.79
N THR A 15 10.89 19.86 12.03
CA THR A 15 11.63 20.35 13.21
C THR A 15 12.94 19.59 13.37
N LYS A 16 12.90 18.26 13.27
CA LYS A 16 14.08 17.41 13.41
C LYS A 16 15.12 17.64 12.33
N ILE A 17 14.70 17.89 11.08
CA ILE A 17 15.61 18.25 9.98
C ILE A 17 16.21 19.65 10.21
N LYS A 18 15.40 20.64 10.59
CA LYS A 18 15.85 22.04 10.79
C LYS A 18 16.88 22.19 11.89
N ASN A 19 16.71 21.46 13.00
CA ASN A 19 17.63 21.53 14.13
C ASN A 19 18.99 20.86 13.85
N GLN A 20 19.17 20.21 12.69
CA GLN A 20 20.38 19.45 12.33
C GLN A 20 20.80 18.38 13.36
N GLU A 21 19.84 17.94 14.19
CA GLU A 21 20.05 16.90 15.22
C GLU A 21 20.17 15.48 14.63
N LEU A 22 20.03 15.35 13.31
CA LEU A 22 19.95 14.06 12.64
C LEU A 22 21.21 13.78 11.82
N SER A 23 21.76 12.58 12.02
CA SER A 23 22.85 12.05 11.21
C SER A 23 22.54 10.61 10.81
N GLY A 24 23.26 10.14 9.79
CA GLY A 24 23.13 8.78 9.27
C GLY A 24 21.70 8.43 8.85
N TRP A 25 21.30 7.19 9.11
CA TRP A 25 19.97 6.66 8.77
C TRP A 25 18.80 7.55 9.19
N TYR A 26 18.84 8.14 10.40
CA TYR A 26 17.74 8.96 10.89
C TYR A 26 17.50 10.18 9.99
N PHE A 27 18.56 10.79 9.46
CA PHE A 27 18.43 11.91 8.54
C PHE A 27 17.65 11.53 7.29
N TYR A 28 18.00 10.42 6.65
CA TYR A 28 17.32 9.94 5.44
C TYR A 28 15.89 9.50 5.72
N TYR A 29 15.66 8.81 6.84
CA TYR A 29 14.33 8.39 7.26
C TYR A 29 13.39 9.58 7.51
N PHE A 30 13.85 10.60 8.24
CA PHE A 30 13.05 11.80 8.49
C PHE A 30 12.85 12.64 7.22
N LYS A 31 13.83 12.70 6.30
CA LYS A 31 13.62 13.32 4.99
C LYS A 31 12.55 12.59 4.18
N TRP A 32 12.56 11.25 4.18
CA TRP A 32 11.51 10.46 3.54
C TRP A 32 10.13 10.80 4.13
N LEU A 33 9.99 10.80 5.46
CA LEU A 33 8.75 11.17 6.14
C LEU A 33 8.31 12.61 5.82
N TYR A 34 9.26 13.56 5.80
CA TYR A 34 8.99 14.96 5.56
C TYR A 34 8.36 15.19 4.18
N TYR A 35 8.96 14.65 3.12
CA TYR A 35 8.41 14.82 1.77
C TYR A 35 7.13 14.01 1.57
N LEU A 36 7.04 12.79 2.09
CA LEU A 36 5.83 11.97 1.99
C LEU A 36 4.64 12.65 2.67
N SER A 37 4.81 13.11 3.90
CA SER A 37 3.76 13.83 4.63
C SER A 37 3.46 15.20 4.01
N GLY A 38 4.46 15.87 3.44
CA GLY A 38 4.27 17.11 2.68
C GLY A 38 3.41 16.90 1.43
N TYR A 39 3.56 15.77 0.73
CA TYR A 39 2.69 15.40 -0.37
C TYR A 39 1.24 15.18 0.08
N TYR A 40 1.02 14.35 1.10
CA TYR A 40 -0.34 14.06 1.60
C TYR A 40 -1.04 15.28 2.20
N THR A 41 -0.30 16.28 2.65
CA THR A 41 -0.83 17.57 3.15
C THR A 41 -0.80 18.67 2.09
N LYS A 42 -0.60 18.32 0.81
CA LYS A 42 -0.63 19.20 -0.37
C LYS A 42 0.39 20.35 -0.34
N LYS A 43 1.47 20.21 0.44
CA LYS A 43 2.59 21.17 0.49
C LYS A 43 3.59 20.95 -0.64
N TYR A 44 3.66 19.73 -1.17
CA TYR A 44 4.52 19.37 -2.28
C TYR A 44 3.74 18.68 -3.39
N SER A 45 4.09 18.99 -4.64
CA SER A 45 3.60 18.26 -5.80
C SER A 45 4.26 16.88 -5.90
N ALA A 46 3.64 15.98 -6.68
CA ALA A 46 4.22 14.66 -6.96
C ALA A 46 5.62 14.77 -7.59
N GLU A 47 5.84 15.74 -8.48
CA GLU A 47 7.12 15.97 -9.15
C GLU A 47 8.25 16.29 -8.14
N VAL A 48 7.99 17.20 -7.20
CA VAL A 48 8.96 17.57 -6.16
C VAL A 48 9.31 16.35 -5.33
N VAL A 49 8.30 15.60 -4.88
CA VAL A 49 8.52 14.43 -4.03
C VAL A 49 9.26 13.33 -4.80
N LEU A 50 8.92 13.08 -6.08
CA LEU A 50 9.62 12.11 -6.93
C LEU A 50 11.11 12.45 -7.09
N LYS A 51 11.43 13.73 -7.32
CA LYS A 51 12.82 14.20 -7.42
C LYS A 51 13.56 13.91 -6.11
N GLU A 52 12.98 14.31 -4.98
CA GLU A 52 13.61 14.15 -3.67
C GLU A 52 13.74 12.68 -3.25
N MET A 53 12.76 11.83 -3.57
CA MET A 53 12.85 10.38 -3.33
C MET A 53 14.00 9.76 -4.12
N LYS A 54 14.18 10.15 -5.40
CA LYS A 54 15.30 9.68 -6.21
C LYS A 54 16.63 10.15 -5.65
N THR A 55 16.72 11.42 -5.24
CA THR A 55 17.93 11.97 -4.59
C THR A 55 18.24 11.21 -3.30
N LEU A 56 17.25 10.96 -2.44
CA LEU A 56 17.45 10.16 -1.22
C LEU A 56 17.98 8.76 -1.56
N TYR A 57 17.39 8.10 -2.55
CA TYR A 57 17.80 6.76 -2.98
C TYR A 57 19.24 6.70 -3.50
N THR A 58 19.72 7.76 -4.16
CA THR A 58 21.08 7.79 -4.74
C THR A 58 22.14 8.36 -3.80
N THR A 59 21.74 9.11 -2.77
CA THR A 59 22.69 9.80 -1.86
C THR A 59 22.85 9.09 -0.52
N ALA A 60 21.93 8.21 -0.14
CA ALA A 60 22.08 7.36 1.03
C ALA A 60 23.06 6.23 0.76
N SER A 61 23.84 5.85 1.78
CA SER A 61 24.67 4.65 1.73
C SER A 61 23.80 3.38 1.69
N GLU A 62 24.35 2.28 1.17
CA GLU A 62 23.67 0.99 1.15
C GLU A 62 23.25 0.54 2.57
N PHE A 63 24.09 0.81 3.58
CA PHE A 63 23.78 0.52 4.98
C PHE A 63 22.51 1.24 5.44
N GLU A 64 22.36 2.53 5.12
CA GLU A 64 21.19 3.32 5.49
C GLU A 64 19.95 2.89 4.69
N LEU A 65 20.11 2.58 3.42
CA LEU A 65 19.00 2.10 2.58
C LEU A 65 18.44 0.77 3.07
N ASN A 66 19.31 -0.15 3.50
CA ASN A 66 18.92 -1.47 3.96
C ASN A 66 18.34 -1.48 5.38
N LYS A 67 18.70 -0.50 6.21
CA LYS A 67 18.20 -0.39 7.58
C LYS A 67 16.71 -0.01 7.58
N ASP A 68 15.92 -0.78 8.33
CA ASP A 68 14.47 -0.65 8.51
C ASP A 68 13.68 -0.50 7.19
N TYR A 69 14.21 -1.12 6.14
CA TYR A 69 13.62 -1.20 4.81
C TYR A 69 13.39 0.18 4.16
N LEU A 70 14.30 1.12 4.41
CA LEU A 70 14.17 2.48 3.90
C LEU A 70 14.15 2.53 2.36
N SER A 71 14.96 1.70 1.70
CA SER A 71 14.93 1.53 0.24
C SER A 71 13.54 1.15 -0.26
N ASP A 72 12.93 0.11 0.30
CA ASP A 72 11.61 -0.37 -0.09
C ASP A 72 10.53 0.69 0.15
N ARG A 73 10.61 1.44 1.25
CA ARG A 73 9.70 2.55 1.56
C ARG A 73 9.81 3.68 0.54
N ILE A 74 11.02 4.05 0.15
CA ILE A 74 11.28 5.07 -0.87
C ILE A 74 10.77 4.60 -2.22
N VAL A 75 11.12 3.37 -2.63
CA VAL A 75 10.69 2.79 -3.92
C VAL A 75 9.16 2.65 -3.99
N ASN A 76 8.52 2.21 -2.91
CA ASN A 76 7.06 2.15 -2.81
C ASN A 76 6.43 3.55 -2.92
N THR A 77 7.04 4.56 -2.31
CA THR A 77 6.57 5.96 -2.44
C THR A 77 6.63 6.42 -3.89
N ILE A 78 7.74 6.16 -4.59
CA ILE A 78 7.90 6.47 -6.01
C ILE A 78 6.82 5.76 -6.86
N ALA A 79 6.61 4.47 -6.60
CA ALA A 79 5.63 3.66 -7.33
C ALA A 79 4.20 4.19 -7.16
N ILE A 80 3.80 4.53 -5.92
CA ILE A 80 2.48 5.10 -5.63
C ILE A 80 2.28 6.44 -6.35
N LEU A 81 3.28 7.31 -6.34
CA LEU A 81 3.19 8.61 -7.02
C LEU A 81 3.00 8.44 -8.53
N TYR A 82 3.75 7.53 -9.16
CA TYR A 82 3.51 7.20 -10.57
C TYR A 82 2.11 6.62 -10.81
N ALA A 83 1.59 5.78 -9.91
CA ALA A 83 0.24 5.25 -10.01
C ALA A 83 -0.83 6.35 -9.90
N PHE A 84 -0.66 7.32 -9.00
CA PHE A 84 -1.56 8.47 -8.86
C PHE A 84 -1.57 9.38 -10.09
N GLU A 85 -0.41 9.56 -10.72
CA GLU A 85 -0.27 10.26 -12.00
C GLU A 85 -0.68 9.39 -13.22
N LYS A 86 -1.22 8.18 -12.97
CA LYS A 86 -1.65 7.21 -13.99
C LYS A 86 -0.55 6.70 -14.92
N ASP A 87 0.72 6.88 -14.56
CA ASP A 87 1.86 6.25 -15.25
C ASP A 87 2.06 4.83 -14.69
N TYR A 88 1.10 3.95 -14.99
CA TYR A 88 1.04 2.63 -14.37
C TYR A 88 2.21 1.73 -14.78
N LYS A 89 2.77 1.92 -15.99
CA LYS A 89 3.97 1.18 -16.43
C LYS A 89 5.16 1.47 -15.52
N LYS A 90 5.42 2.75 -15.21
CA LYS A 90 6.48 3.10 -14.26
C LYS A 90 6.15 2.65 -12.85
N ALA A 91 4.89 2.78 -12.42
CA ALA A 91 4.47 2.30 -11.11
C ALA A 91 4.79 0.81 -10.92
N LEU A 92 4.39 -0.04 -11.87
CA LEU A 92 4.70 -1.48 -11.84
C LEU A 92 6.19 -1.78 -11.89
N PHE A 93 6.96 -1.06 -12.73
CA PHE A 93 8.41 -1.20 -12.77
C PHE A 93 9.04 -1.01 -11.38
N TYR A 94 8.62 0.02 -10.63
CA TYR A 94 9.12 0.25 -9.27
C TYR A 94 8.57 -0.75 -8.26
N PHE A 95 7.29 -1.13 -8.32
CA PHE A 95 6.75 -2.18 -7.44
C PHE A 95 7.49 -3.51 -7.61
N ASN A 96 7.88 -3.87 -8.83
CA ASN A 96 8.60 -5.12 -9.12
C ASN A 96 10.07 -5.08 -8.70
N LYS A 97 10.63 -3.90 -8.37
CA LYS A 97 11.98 -3.79 -7.79
C LYS A 97 12.03 -4.14 -6.31
N ILE A 98 10.88 -4.12 -5.63
CA ILE A 98 10.82 -4.44 -4.21
C ILE A 98 10.74 -5.96 -4.07
N ASP A 99 11.74 -6.57 -3.45
CA ASP A 99 11.72 -8.01 -3.21
C ASP A 99 10.88 -8.33 -1.97
N LEU A 100 9.71 -8.90 -2.24
CA LEU A 100 8.73 -9.30 -1.23
C LEU A 100 8.99 -10.69 -0.64
N LYS A 101 10.02 -11.42 -1.11
CA LYS A 101 10.31 -12.81 -0.74
C LYS A 101 11.49 -12.93 0.24
N PHE A 102 11.56 -12.16 1.31
CA PHE A 102 12.65 -12.33 2.29
C PHE A 102 12.27 -13.19 3.50
N LYS A 103 12.99 -14.31 3.65
CA LYS A 103 12.82 -15.34 4.70
C LYS A 103 13.60 -15.09 6.01
N ASN A 104 14.54 -14.14 6.07
CA ASN A 104 15.57 -14.11 7.11
C ASN A 104 15.82 -12.75 7.79
N ARG A 105 14.80 -11.98 8.20
CA ARG A 105 15.05 -10.70 8.91
C ARG A 105 14.29 -10.59 10.23
N VAL A 106 15.00 -10.06 11.22
CA VAL A 106 14.74 -10.16 12.68
C VAL A 106 13.60 -9.25 13.16
N GLU A 107 13.20 -8.25 12.38
CA GLU A 107 12.08 -7.36 12.71
C GLU A 107 10.85 -7.65 11.84
N VAL A 108 10.16 -8.73 12.20
CA VAL A 108 9.11 -9.36 11.39
C VAL A 108 7.85 -8.48 11.29
N PHE A 109 7.46 -7.78 12.37
CA PHE A 109 6.13 -7.16 12.44
C PHE A 109 5.94 -5.91 11.58
N GLU A 110 6.88 -4.94 11.65
CA GLU A 110 6.77 -3.71 10.85
C GLU A 110 6.99 -3.98 9.36
N PHE A 111 7.82 -4.96 9.01
CA PHE A 111 8.00 -5.39 7.63
C PHE A 111 6.71 -5.98 7.05
N ASN A 112 6.03 -6.87 7.78
CA ASN A 112 4.78 -7.50 7.32
C ASN A 112 3.72 -6.44 6.97
N LYS A 113 3.60 -5.37 7.77
CA LYS A 113 2.69 -4.25 7.47
C LYS A 113 3.07 -3.52 6.17
N ILE A 114 4.37 -3.29 5.93
CA ILE A 114 4.85 -2.64 4.70
C ILE A 114 4.58 -3.54 3.50
N GLN A 115 4.89 -4.83 3.62
CA GLN A 115 4.72 -5.83 2.58
C GLN A 115 3.26 -5.92 2.11
N LEU A 116 2.32 -6.05 3.05
CA LEU A 116 0.88 -6.08 2.72
C LEU A 116 0.43 -4.79 2.03
N ARG A 117 0.95 -3.63 2.47
CA ARG A 117 0.62 -2.34 1.84
C ARG A 117 1.19 -2.21 0.43
N ILE A 118 2.40 -2.70 0.18
CA ILE A 118 2.98 -2.75 -1.16
C ILE A 118 2.12 -3.64 -2.07
N LEU A 119 1.77 -4.85 -1.60
CA LEU A 119 0.90 -5.77 -2.34
C LEU A 119 -0.45 -5.13 -2.67
N TYR A 120 -1.08 -4.48 -1.70
CA TYR A 120 -2.35 -3.78 -1.91
C TYR A 120 -2.25 -2.67 -2.96
N ASN A 121 -1.20 -1.83 -2.89
CA ASN A 121 -1.01 -0.77 -3.87
C ASN A 121 -0.74 -1.33 -5.28
N LYS A 122 -0.01 -2.44 -5.37
CA LYS A 122 0.22 -3.16 -6.62
C LYS A 122 -1.09 -3.74 -7.18
N VAL A 123 -1.93 -4.36 -6.35
CA VAL A 123 -3.27 -4.86 -6.73
C VAL A 123 -4.11 -3.74 -7.34
N LYS A 124 -4.21 -2.59 -6.67
CA LYS A 124 -4.96 -1.45 -7.18
C LYS A 124 -4.44 -0.99 -8.54
N THR A 125 -3.12 -0.88 -8.68
CA THR A 125 -2.47 -0.47 -9.93
C THR A 125 -2.74 -1.46 -11.07
N LEU A 126 -2.61 -2.77 -10.82
CA LEU A 126 -2.88 -3.82 -11.80
C LEU A 126 -4.36 -3.83 -12.23
N PHE A 127 -5.27 -3.68 -11.27
CA PHE A 127 -6.70 -3.62 -11.54
C PHE A 127 -7.05 -2.41 -12.40
N ASP A 128 -6.51 -1.23 -12.08
CA ASP A 128 -6.70 0.01 -12.86
C ASP A 128 -6.12 -0.12 -14.29
N MET A 129 -5.12 -0.97 -14.49
CA MET A 129 -4.57 -1.34 -15.80
C MET A 129 -5.38 -2.40 -16.55
N ARG A 130 -6.41 -2.99 -15.94
CA ARG A 130 -7.12 -4.18 -16.43
C ARG A 130 -6.26 -5.44 -16.58
N GLU A 131 -5.16 -5.54 -15.84
CA GLU A 131 -4.32 -6.74 -15.76
C GLU A 131 -4.94 -7.72 -14.74
N ILE A 132 -6.08 -8.31 -15.09
CA ILE A 132 -6.94 -9.01 -14.12
C ILE A 132 -6.28 -10.29 -13.58
N GLU A 133 -5.61 -11.07 -14.41
CA GLU A 133 -4.90 -12.29 -13.97
C GLU A 133 -3.82 -11.96 -12.92
N GLN A 134 -3.02 -10.93 -13.19
CA GLN A 134 -1.98 -10.47 -12.28
C GLN A 134 -2.58 -9.88 -10.99
N THR A 135 -3.74 -9.23 -11.10
CA THR A 135 -4.49 -8.74 -9.93
C THR A 135 -4.88 -9.90 -9.02
N ILE A 136 -5.48 -10.98 -9.57
CA ILE A 136 -5.86 -12.17 -8.81
C ILE A 136 -4.63 -12.81 -8.15
N ALA A 137 -3.56 -13.03 -8.93
CA ALA A 137 -2.33 -13.61 -8.40
C ALA A 137 -1.74 -12.79 -7.24
N THR A 138 -1.74 -11.46 -7.37
CA THR A 138 -1.21 -10.55 -6.33
C THR A 138 -2.14 -10.49 -5.11
N CYS A 139 -3.46 -10.53 -5.29
CA CYS A 139 -4.42 -10.63 -4.20
C CYS A 139 -4.24 -11.92 -3.40
N ASN A 140 -4.11 -13.06 -4.08
CA ASN A 140 -3.91 -14.36 -3.43
C ASN A 140 -2.62 -14.38 -2.61
N LEU A 141 -1.54 -13.80 -3.15
CA LEU A 141 -0.30 -13.60 -2.38
C LEU A 141 -0.53 -12.71 -1.14
N GLY A 142 -1.29 -11.62 -1.28
CA GLY A 142 -1.67 -10.76 -0.16
C GLY A 142 -2.47 -11.45 0.93
N VAL A 143 -3.43 -12.31 0.56
CA VAL A 143 -4.21 -13.14 1.49
C VAL A 143 -3.30 -14.15 2.19
N GLU A 144 -2.45 -14.87 1.45
CA GLU A 144 -1.50 -15.83 2.01
C GLU A 144 -0.57 -15.17 3.03
N GLN A 145 0.01 -14.01 2.69
CA GLN A 145 0.87 -13.28 3.62
C GLN A 145 0.08 -12.76 4.83
N SER A 146 -1.15 -12.29 4.65
CA SER A 146 -1.99 -11.82 5.76
C SER A 146 -2.24 -12.94 6.78
N ILE A 147 -2.54 -14.16 6.30
CA ILE A 147 -2.76 -15.33 7.15
C ILE A 147 -1.45 -15.76 7.82
N LYS A 148 -0.38 -15.95 7.04
CA LYS A 148 0.94 -16.40 7.53
C LYS A 148 1.52 -15.47 8.60
N THR A 149 1.25 -14.18 8.51
CA THR A 149 1.76 -13.15 9.42
C THR A 149 0.76 -12.73 10.49
N GLU A 150 -0.41 -13.37 10.54
CA GLU A 150 -1.52 -13.04 11.44
C GLU A 150 -1.90 -11.55 11.40
N ASN A 151 -1.76 -10.93 10.23
CA ASN A 151 -1.99 -9.50 10.03
C ASN A 151 -3.20 -9.27 9.12
N MET A 152 -4.34 -8.95 9.74
CA MET A 152 -5.62 -8.76 9.04
C MET A 152 -5.79 -7.36 8.45
N SER A 153 -4.84 -6.43 8.63
CA SER A 153 -5.04 -5.00 8.34
C SER A 153 -5.52 -4.68 6.92
N LEU A 154 -5.18 -5.53 5.94
CA LEU A 154 -5.56 -5.37 4.53
C LEU A 154 -6.26 -6.59 3.93
N ILE A 155 -6.53 -7.66 4.71
CA ILE A 155 -7.07 -8.91 4.15
C ILE A 155 -8.45 -8.73 3.50
N GLY A 156 -9.32 -7.91 4.11
CA GLY A 156 -10.61 -7.55 3.52
C GLY A 156 -10.48 -6.81 2.18
N ASN A 157 -9.42 -5.99 2.02
CA ASN A 157 -9.16 -5.30 0.76
C ASN A 157 -8.74 -6.27 -0.35
N PHE A 158 -7.94 -7.29 -0.04
CA PHE A 158 -7.59 -8.31 -1.03
C PHE A 158 -8.81 -9.11 -1.47
N TYR A 159 -9.67 -9.53 -0.54
CA TYR A 159 -10.93 -10.19 -0.90
C TYR A 159 -11.87 -9.31 -1.71
N TYR A 160 -11.92 -8.01 -1.42
CA TYR A 160 -12.69 -7.06 -2.23
C TYR A 160 -12.20 -7.02 -3.68
N TYR A 161 -10.89 -6.93 -3.89
CA TYR A 161 -10.32 -6.91 -5.23
C TYR A 161 -10.38 -8.27 -5.95
N LEU A 162 -10.39 -9.39 -5.22
CA LEU A 162 -10.72 -10.70 -5.80
C LEU A 162 -12.16 -10.69 -6.33
N GLY A 163 -13.14 -10.26 -5.54
CA GLY A 163 -14.53 -10.13 -6.01
C GLY A 163 -14.63 -9.26 -7.26
N LYS A 164 -13.96 -8.10 -7.27
CA LYS A 164 -13.89 -7.20 -8.43
C LYS A 164 -13.28 -7.84 -9.66
N ALA A 165 -12.17 -8.57 -9.50
CA ALA A 165 -11.49 -9.25 -10.60
C ALA A 165 -12.35 -10.38 -11.19
N HIS A 166 -13.04 -11.14 -10.34
CA HIS A 166 -13.94 -12.22 -10.78
C HIS A 166 -15.21 -11.70 -11.46
N GLU A 167 -15.70 -10.50 -11.11
CA GLU A 167 -16.74 -9.82 -11.91
C GLU A 167 -16.29 -9.57 -13.36
N GLU A 168 -15.05 -9.10 -13.57
CA GLU A 168 -14.51 -8.83 -14.91
C GLU A 168 -14.29 -10.13 -15.72
N PHE A 169 -14.02 -11.25 -15.05
CA PHE A 169 -13.92 -12.57 -15.68
C PHE A 169 -15.27 -13.23 -15.98
N LEU A 170 -16.40 -12.61 -15.62
CA LEU A 170 -17.74 -13.20 -15.72
C LEU A 170 -17.84 -14.56 -15.00
N SER A 171 -17.16 -14.67 -13.86
CA SER A 171 -17.30 -15.81 -12.94
C SER A 171 -18.76 -15.97 -12.47
N SER A 172 -19.05 -17.13 -11.88
CA SER A 172 -20.38 -17.38 -11.33
C SER A 172 -20.70 -16.41 -10.19
N LYS A 173 -22.01 -16.11 -10.02
CA LYS A 173 -22.48 -15.20 -8.97
C LYS A 173 -22.06 -15.69 -7.58
N GLU A 174 -22.05 -17.00 -7.37
CA GLU A 174 -21.68 -17.67 -6.13
C GLU A 174 -20.20 -17.45 -5.80
N GLU A 175 -19.31 -17.57 -6.77
CA GLU A 175 -17.87 -17.34 -6.59
C GLU A 175 -17.58 -15.87 -6.24
N ILE A 176 -18.21 -14.93 -6.96
CA ILE A 176 -18.09 -13.50 -6.69
C ILE A 176 -18.65 -13.15 -5.29
N SER A 177 -19.81 -13.73 -4.94
CA SER A 177 -20.46 -13.58 -3.64
C SER A 177 -19.55 -14.04 -2.50
N LEU A 178 -18.87 -15.18 -2.65
CA LEU A 178 -17.95 -15.70 -1.65
C LEU A 178 -16.84 -14.70 -1.30
N TYR A 179 -16.23 -14.07 -2.31
CA TYR A 179 -15.18 -13.07 -2.08
C TYR A 179 -15.70 -11.80 -1.41
N TYR A 180 -16.86 -11.29 -1.83
CA TYR A 180 -17.42 -10.10 -1.21
C TYR A 180 -17.95 -10.32 0.21
N LYS A 181 -18.53 -11.48 0.50
CA LYS A 181 -18.91 -11.86 1.87
C LYS A 181 -17.69 -11.94 2.79
N ARG A 182 -16.57 -12.52 2.32
CA ARG A 182 -15.30 -12.52 3.07
C ARG A 182 -14.76 -11.12 3.30
N ALA A 183 -14.77 -10.26 2.27
CA ALA A 183 -14.35 -8.88 2.40
C ALA A 183 -15.18 -8.14 3.46
N LEU A 184 -16.52 -8.30 3.41
CA LEU A 184 -17.45 -7.71 4.36
C LEU A 184 -17.13 -8.13 5.80
N HIS A 185 -16.97 -9.43 6.03
CA HIS A 185 -16.68 -9.98 7.35
C HIS A 185 -15.44 -9.32 7.97
N PHE A 186 -14.33 -9.22 7.22
CA PHE A 186 -13.13 -8.58 7.74
C PHE A 186 -13.28 -7.07 7.92
N PHE A 187 -14.05 -6.39 7.08
CA PHE A 187 -14.34 -4.97 7.29
C PHE A 187 -15.17 -4.74 8.56
N GLU A 188 -16.13 -5.62 8.86
CA GLU A 188 -16.92 -5.58 10.10
C GLU A 188 -16.05 -5.84 11.33
N VAL A 189 -15.25 -6.91 11.33
CA VAL A 189 -14.33 -7.24 12.44
C VAL A 189 -13.35 -6.10 12.73
N LEU A 190 -12.90 -5.38 11.69
CA LEU A 190 -11.92 -4.29 11.80
C LEU A 190 -12.56 -2.90 11.95
N ASN A 191 -13.89 -2.80 12.10
CA ASN A 191 -14.66 -1.56 12.18
C ASN A 191 -14.30 -0.57 11.05
N LYS A 192 -14.37 -1.04 9.81
CA LYS A 192 -14.06 -0.29 8.58
C LYS A 192 -15.34 0.25 7.95
N ASP A 193 -16.11 1.05 8.68
CA ASP A 193 -17.47 1.49 8.31
C ASP A 193 -17.58 2.05 6.88
N LEU A 194 -16.63 2.89 6.47
CA LEU A 194 -16.59 3.42 5.09
C LEU A 194 -16.49 2.31 4.03
N TYR A 195 -15.67 1.29 4.28
CA TYR A 195 -15.53 0.17 3.35
C TYR A 195 -16.77 -0.73 3.35
N ILE A 196 -17.39 -0.92 4.51
CA ILE A 196 -18.66 -1.65 4.65
C ILE A 196 -19.74 -0.95 3.83
N GLU A 197 -19.88 0.37 3.98
CA GLU A 197 -20.85 1.18 3.24
C GLU A 197 -20.61 1.11 1.73
N ILE A 198 -19.36 1.31 1.29
CA ILE A 198 -19.00 1.23 -0.14
C ILE A 198 -19.34 -0.15 -0.70
N LEU A 199 -19.02 -1.23 0.02
CA LEU A 199 -19.30 -2.59 -0.42
C LEU A 199 -20.81 -2.85 -0.50
N LYS A 200 -21.56 -2.53 0.57
CA LYS A 200 -23.02 -2.72 0.61
C LYS A 200 -23.73 -1.92 -0.47
N ASN A 201 -23.29 -0.70 -0.76
CA ASN A 201 -23.89 0.14 -1.80
C ASN A 201 -23.55 -0.32 -3.22
N LYS A 202 -22.29 -0.70 -3.48
CA LYS A 202 -21.85 -1.02 -4.85
C LYS A 202 -22.09 -2.48 -5.24
N GLN A 203 -22.09 -3.39 -4.27
CA GLN A 203 -22.07 -4.84 -4.51
C GLN A 203 -23.21 -5.59 -3.82
N GLN A 204 -24.30 -4.89 -3.50
CA GLN A 204 -25.49 -5.45 -2.84
C GLN A 204 -25.98 -6.75 -3.48
N LYS A 205 -26.00 -6.80 -4.83
CA LYS A 205 -26.47 -7.95 -5.62
C LYS A 205 -25.72 -9.26 -5.36
N TYR A 206 -24.51 -9.19 -4.78
CA TYR A 206 -23.71 -10.36 -4.41
C TYR A 206 -23.76 -10.68 -2.90
N LEU A 207 -24.36 -9.81 -2.10
CA LEU A 207 -24.42 -9.93 -0.65
C LEU A 207 -25.77 -10.48 -0.15
N VAL A 208 -26.83 -10.30 -0.93
CA VAL A 208 -28.16 -10.85 -0.63
C VAL A 208 -28.17 -12.35 -0.96
N GLU A 209 -28.70 -13.16 -0.05
CA GLU A 209 -28.97 -14.57 -0.31
C GLU A 209 -30.23 -14.66 -1.17
N ASP A 210 -30.14 -15.30 -2.33
CA ASP A 210 -31.33 -15.59 -3.13
C ASP A 210 -32.21 -16.54 -2.30
N CYS A 211 -33.35 -16.03 -1.81
CA CYS A 211 -34.37 -16.83 -1.13
C CYS A 211 -35.16 -17.71 -2.11
#